data_AF-E1VC04-F1
#
_entry.id   AF-E1VC04-F1
#
_cell.length_a   1.000
_cell.length_b   1.000
_cell.length_c   1.000
_cell.angle_alpha   90.00
_cell.angle_beta   90.00
_cell.angle_gamma   90.00
#
_symmetry.space_group_name_H-M   'P 1'
#
loop_
_entity.id
_entity.type
_entity.pdbx_description
1 polymer ?
#
loop_
_entity_poly.entity_id
_entity_poly.type
_entity_poly.pdbx_seq_one_letter_code
_entity_poly.pdbx_strand_id
1 'polypeptide(L)'
;MEKRQFSGMFRQGARSRPWGCRQASVVLVAFAVTLSGCAMQQSQNPSGSVIDGPTQGTQLGANLNGFLSQAGPGATTVLQDSPWGGNVEVMADAKYYAASGRDCRQLQIMQLQGGNVRSAVACKTLDGSWVSQRLVTQTQAGRMSR
;
A
#
# COMPACT_ATOMS: atom_id res chain seq x y z
N MET A 1 -19.91 -64.34 39.87
CA MET A 1 -21.37 -64.37 39.64
C MET A 1 -21.78 -62.97 39.26
N GLU A 2 -21.83 -62.65 37.96
CA GLU A 2 -22.17 -61.29 37.52
C GLU A 2 -23.04 -61.34 36.26
N LYS A 3 -24.27 -60.90 36.51
CA LYS A 3 -25.31 -60.30 35.68
C LYS A 3 -25.31 -60.57 34.16
N ARG A 4 -26.36 -61.32 33.79
CA ARG A 4 -27.01 -61.38 32.47
C ARG A 4 -27.42 -59.99 31.94
N GLN A 5 -27.76 -60.00 30.65
CA GLN A 5 -28.75 -59.16 29.92
C GLN A 5 -28.13 -58.19 28.91
N PHE A 6 -28.61 -58.02 27.68
CA PHE A 6 -29.65 -58.71 26.90
C PHE A 6 -29.30 -58.44 25.43
N SER A 7 -29.33 -59.48 24.61
CA SER A 7 -29.15 -59.39 23.18
C SER A 7 -30.46 -59.03 22.51
N GLY A 8 -30.44 -58.01 21.66
CA GLY A 8 -31.10 -58.02 20.37
C GLY A 8 -32.60 -57.75 20.28
N MET A 9 -32.92 -57.11 19.15
CA MET A 9 -34.20 -57.14 18.43
C MET A 9 -35.33 -56.26 18.94
N PHE A 10 -35.36 -55.02 18.46
CA PHE A 10 -36.54 -54.24 18.06
C PHE A 10 -35.99 -53.11 17.16
N ARG A 11 -36.48 -52.70 15.99
CA ARG A 11 -37.73 -52.88 15.24
C ARG A 11 -37.39 -52.47 13.79
N GLN A 12 -37.73 -53.29 12.80
CA GLN A 12 -37.95 -52.78 11.44
C GLN A 12 -39.42 -52.33 11.35
N GLY A 13 -39.64 -51.05 11.59
CA GLY A 13 -40.92 -50.37 11.37
C GLY A 13 -40.82 -49.54 10.10
N ALA A 14 -41.57 -49.97 9.08
CA ALA A 14 -41.72 -49.28 7.82
C ALA A 14 -42.53 -47.97 7.94
N ARG A 15 -42.47 -47.19 6.86
CA ARG A 15 -43.28 -45.99 6.52
C ARG A 15 -42.78 -44.71 7.18
N SER A 16 -42.68 -43.58 6.50
CA SER A 16 -43.41 -43.10 5.32
C SER A 16 -42.62 -41.95 4.68
N ARG A 17 -42.72 -41.82 3.35
CA ARG A 17 -42.35 -40.60 2.62
C ARG A 17 -43.37 -39.51 2.96
N PRO A 18 -42.92 -38.31 3.31
CA PRO A 18 -43.43 -37.09 2.69
C PRO A 18 -42.25 -36.30 2.12
N TRP A 19 -42.14 -36.11 0.81
CA TRP A 19 -42.79 -35.01 0.08
C TRP A 19 -42.49 -33.65 0.72
N GLY A 20 -41.36 -33.04 0.33
CA GLY A 20 -41.01 -31.68 0.74
C GLY A 20 -39.59 -31.53 1.28
N CYS A 21 -38.57 -31.73 0.43
CA CYS A 21 -37.20 -31.24 0.72
C CYS A 21 -36.32 -31.12 -0.54
N ARG A 22 -36.89 -31.18 -1.75
CA ARG A 22 -36.10 -31.06 -3.00
C ARG A 22 -35.78 -29.61 -3.40
N GLN A 23 -36.29 -28.62 -2.67
CA GLN A 23 -36.08 -27.20 -3.01
C GLN A 23 -35.09 -26.45 -2.09
N ALA A 24 -34.67 -27.05 -0.97
CA ALA A 24 -33.70 -26.41 -0.08
C ALA A 24 -32.24 -26.53 -0.55
N SER A 25 -31.92 -27.52 -1.40
CA SER A 25 -30.53 -27.80 -1.79
C SER A 25 -29.97 -26.94 -2.92
N VAL A 26 -30.82 -26.23 -3.69
CA VAL A 26 -30.31 -25.42 -4.82
C VAL A 26 -29.77 -24.06 -4.35
N VAL A 27 -30.30 -23.51 -3.26
CA VAL A 27 -29.85 -22.20 -2.74
C VAL A 27 -28.46 -22.27 -2.09
N LEU A 28 -28.11 -23.40 -1.47
CA LEU A 28 -26.81 -23.56 -0.80
C LEU A 28 -25.63 -23.72 -1.78
N VAL A 29 -25.86 -24.26 -2.98
CA VAL A 29 -24.80 -24.42 -3.98
C VAL A 29 -24.49 -23.10 -4.68
N ALA A 30 -25.47 -22.21 -4.84
CA ALA A 30 -25.28 -20.89 -5.45
C ALA A 30 -24.39 -19.95 -4.60
N PHE A 31 -24.42 -20.07 -3.27
CA PHE A 31 -23.59 -19.25 -2.36
C PHE A 31 -22.11 -19.66 -2.33
N ALA A 32 -21.78 -20.90 -2.70
CA ALA A 32 -20.41 -21.39 -2.65
C ALA A 32 -19.53 -20.86 -3.80
N VAL A 33 -20.13 -20.42 -4.91
CA VAL A 33 -19.40 -19.95 -6.10
C VAL A 33 -18.99 -18.48 -6.01
N THR A 34 -19.60 -17.68 -5.11
CA THR A 34 -19.27 -16.25 -4.97
C THR A 34 -18.10 -15.95 -4.03
N LEU A 35 -17.54 -16.98 -3.37
CA LEU A 35 -16.41 -16.80 -2.43
C LEU A 35 -15.03 -16.94 -3.10
N SER A 36 -14.95 -17.42 -4.35
CA SER A 36 -13.70 -17.48 -5.13
C SER A 36 -13.54 -16.20 -5.97
N GLY A 37 -13.30 -15.06 -5.31
CA GLY A 37 -13.23 -13.76 -6.01
C GLY A 37 -12.27 -12.70 -5.46
N CYS A 38 -11.54 -12.96 -4.37
CA CYS A 38 -10.63 -11.97 -3.77
C CYS A 38 -9.18 -12.45 -3.73
N ALA A 39 -8.63 -12.94 -4.84
CA ALA A 39 -7.20 -13.26 -4.87
C ALA A 39 -6.50 -13.03 -6.22
N MET A 40 -7.18 -12.54 -7.26
CA MET A 40 -6.56 -12.49 -8.59
C MET A 40 -6.84 -11.21 -9.36
N GLN A 41 -6.35 -10.10 -8.81
CA GLN A 41 -5.93 -8.94 -9.60
C GLN A 41 -4.60 -8.43 -9.05
N GLN A 42 -3.54 -9.23 -9.19
CA GLN A 42 -2.19 -8.67 -9.17
C GLN A 42 -1.94 -7.99 -10.53
N SER A 43 -2.59 -6.85 -10.71
CA SER A 43 -2.12 -5.85 -11.66
C SER A 43 -0.68 -5.56 -11.27
N GLN A 44 0.25 -5.76 -12.19
CA GLN A 44 1.66 -5.43 -12.06
C GLN A 44 1.79 -3.91 -11.94
N ASN A 45 1.45 -3.41 -10.76
CA ASN A 45 1.73 -2.07 -10.32
C ASN A 45 2.68 -2.27 -9.13
N PRO A 46 3.93 -1.78 -9.16
CA PRO A 46 4.83 -1.84 -8.02
C PRO A 46 4.35 -0.84 -6.95
N SER A 47 3.20 -1.15 -6.36
CA SER A 47 2.53 -0.40 -5.31
C SER A 47 2.32 -1.38 -4.17
N GLY A 48 3.26 -1.41 -3.23
CA GLY A 48 3.14 -2.21 -2.01
C GLY A 48 4.31 -3.14 -1.73
N SER A 49 5.52 -2.61 -1.63
CA SER A 49 6.44 -3.09 -0.60
C SER A 49 6.69 -1.89 0.31
N VAL A 50 6.03 -1.92 1.46
CA VAL A 50 6.46 -1.23 2.67
C VAL A 50 7.20 -2.30 3.46
N ILE A 51 8.40 -1.97 3.93
CA ILE A 51 9.30 -2.87 4.67
C ILE A 51 10.05 -3.86 3.77
N ASP A 52 11.15 -3.42 3.14
CA ASP A 52 12.39 -4.19 3.15
C ASP A 52 13.51 -3.39 2.48
N GLY A 53 14.45 -2.91 3.30
CA GLY A 53 15.78 -2.52 2.83
C GLY A 53 16.15 -1.02 2.95
N PRO A 54 17.44 -0.72 3.20
CA PRO A 54 17.96 0.65 3.34
C PRO A 54 17.87 1.51 2.05
N THR A 55 17.51 0.91 0.92
CA THR A 55 17.45 1.50 -0.42
C THR A 55 16.02 1.64 -0.97
N GLN A 56 15.02 1.71 -0.10
CA GLN A 56 13.62 1.85 -0.51
C GLN A 56 13.34 3.29 -1.01
N GLY A 57 13.16 3.46 -2.33
CA GLY A 57 12.82 4.72 -2.98
C GLY A 57 13.36 4.84 -4.41
N THR A 58 12.91 5.84 -5.17
CA THR A 58 13.47 6.11 -6.51
C THR A 58 14.73 6.96 -6.36
N GLN A 59 15.84 6.44 -6.87
CA GLN A 59 17.13 7.12 -6.81
C GLN A 59 17.08 8.45 -7.56
N LEU A 60 17.67 9.47 -6.96
CA LEU A 60 17.74 10.80 -7.53
C LEU A 60 19.03 10.97 -8.32
N GLY A 61 18.94 11.68 -9.46
CA GLY A 61 20.11 12.00 -10.27
C GLY A 61 21.15 12.84 -9.50
N ALA A 62 22.39 12.82 -9.96
CA ALA A 62 23.52 13.46 -9.27
C ALA A 62 23.30 14.95 -8.97
N ASN A 63 22.67 15.69 -9.90
CA ASN A 63 22.36 17.11 -9.72
C ASN A 63 21.41 17.35 -8.53
N LEU A 64 20.32 16.57 -8.47
CA LEU A 64 19.35 16.68 -7.38
C LEU A 64 19.95 16.23 -6.04
N ASN A 65 20.81 15.21 -6.04
CA ASN A 65 21.52 14.75 -4.85
C ASN A 65 22.41 15.83 -4.23
N GLY A 66 23.20 16.50 -5.07
CA GLY A 66 24.06 17.61 -4.65
C GLY A 66 23.23 18.77 -4.09
N PHE A 67 22.18 19.15 -4.83
CA PHE A 67 21.23 20.17 -4.39
C PHE A 67 20.63 19.84 -3.03
N LEU A 68 20.04 18.66 -2.83
CA LEU A 68 19.41 18.28 -1.57
C LEU A 68 20.38 18.20 -0.39
N SER A 69 21.66 17.94 -0.65
CA SER A 69 22.68 17.90 0.40
C SER A 69 23.00 19.30 0.94
N GLN A 70 23.05 20.30 0.04
CA GLN A 70 23.48 21.67 0.33
C GLN A 70 22.32 22.66 0.50
N ALA A 71 21.12 22.34 0.01
CA ALA A 71 19.97 23.21 0.00
C ALA A 71 19.51 23.60 1.41
N GLY A 72 19.42 24.90 1.66
CA GLY A 72 18.70 25.47 2.80
C GLY A 72 17.18 25.33 2.66
N PRO A 73 16.41 25.65 3.72
CA PRO A 73 14.94 25.65 3.65
C PRO A 73 14.42 26.64 2.61
N GLY A 74 13.50 26.21 1.75
CA GLY A 74 12.92 27.01 0.67
C GLY A 74 13.82 27.18 -0.57
N ALA A 75 15.00 26.56 -0.57
CA ALA A 75 15.85 26.58 -1.75
C ALA A 75 15.15 25.85 -2.92
N THR A 76 15.38 26.33 -4.14
CA THR A 76 14.69 25.86 -5.32
C THR A 76 15.68 25.57 -6.45
N THR A 77 15.39 24.56 -7.27
CA THR A 77 16.17 24.21 -8.46
C THR A 77 15.25 23.74 -9.58
N VAL A 78 15.66 23.92 -10.83
CA VAL A 78 14.93 23.45 -12.01
C VAL A 78 15.65 22.26 -12.62
N LEU A 79 14.90 21.18 -12.86
CA LEU A 79 15.40 19.96 -13.47
C LEU A 79 14.74 19.72 -14.82
N GLN A 80 15.58 19.48 -15.83
CA GLN A 80 15.14 19.11 -17.17
C GLN A 80 14.67 17.65 -17.23
N ASP A 81 15.28 16.78 -16.42
CA ASP A 81 14.91 15.38 -16.25
C ASP A 81 14.84 15.06 -14.75
N SER A 82 13.74 14.45 -14.32
CA SER A 82 13.54 14.03 -12.93
C SER A 82 12.59 12.84 -12.85
N PRO A 83 12.56 12.10 -11.71
CA PRO A 83 11.58 11.05 -11.47
C PRO A 83 10.11 11.52 -11.51
N TRP A 84 9.88 12.83 -11.44
CA TRP A 84 8.54 13.43 -11.49
C TRP A 84 8.18 13.98 -12.87
N GLY A 85 9.03 13.74 -13.88
CA GLY A 85 8.91 14.30 -15.23
C GLY A 85 9.97 15.35 -15.51
N GLY A 86 10.02 15.80 -16.76
CA GLY A 86 10.93 16.85 -17.18
C GLY A 86 10.40 18.26 -16.92
N ASN A 87 11.30 19.24 -16.92
CA ASN A 87 11.02 20.66 -16.71
C ASN A 87 10.19 20.93 -15.44
N VAL A 88 10.70 20.44 -14.32
CA VAL A 88 10.08 20.64 -13.01
C VAL A 88 10.93 21.57 -12.17
N GLU A 89 10.27 22.44 -11.41
CA GLU A 89 10.87 23.20 -10.34
C GLU A 89 10.68 22.44 -9.03
N VAL A 90 11.77 22.21 -8.30
CA VAL A 90 11.78 21.49 -7.02
C VAL A 90 12.21 22.46 -5.94
N MET A 91 11.29 22.74 -5.01
CA MET A 91 11.57 23.46 -3.79
C MET A 91 11.80 22.47 -2.65
N ALA A 92 12.89 22.64 -1.90
CA ALA A 92 13.25 21.81 -0.76
C ALA A 92 12.94 22.49 0.56
N ASP A 93 12.12 21.85 1.39
CA ASP A 93 11.84 22.30 2.74
C ASP A 93 13.01 21.98 3.70
N ALA A 94 12.86 22.39 4.96
CA ALA A 94 13.81 22.06 6.02
C ALA A 94 14.01 20.54 6.16
N LYS A 95 15.23 20.13 6.55
CA LYS A 95 15.52 18.74 6.91
C LYS A 95 14.82 18.42 8.23
N TYR A 96 14.26 17.22 8.33
CA TYR A 96 13.66 16.67 9.54
C TYR A 96 14.11 15.22 9.73
N TYR A 97 14.23 14.80 10.98
CA TYR A 97 14.57 13.42 11.31
C TYR A 97 13.29 12.57 11.32
N ALA A 98 13.17 11.62 10.39
CA ALA A 98 11.98 10.79 10.27
C ALA A 98 12.04 9.59 11.23
N ALA A 99 10.87 8.99 11.53
CA ALA A 99 10.78 7.75 12.30
C ALA A 99 11.56 6.56 11.68
N SER A 100 11.90 6.66 10.38
CA SER A 100 12.81 5.70 9.72
C SER A 100 14.28 5.81 10.16
N GLY A 101 14.62 6.76 11.03
CA GLY A 101 16.00 6.98 11.51
C GLY A 101 16.89 7.74 10.52
N ARG A 102 16.29 8.41 9.53
CA ARG A 102 17.00 9.10 8.44
C ARG A 102 16.62 10.57 8.38
N ASP A 103 17.55 11.39 7.91
CA ASP A 103 17.26 12.77 7.52
C ASP A 103 16.40 12.76 6.27
N CYS A 104 15.20 13.33 6.37
CA CYS A 104 14.29 13.50 5.26
C CYS A 104 13.97 14.97 5.05
N ARG A 105 13.45 15.32 3.88
CA ARG A 105 12.88 16.63 3.61
C ARG A 105 11.69 16.52 2.68
N GLN A 106 10.72 17.39 2.93
CA GLN A 106 9.59 17.56 2.05
C GLN A 106 10.03 18.36 0.82
N LEU A 107 9.50 17.97 -0.32
CA LEU A 107 9.72 18.61 -1.61
C LEU A 107 8.39 19.05 -2.17
N GLN A 108 8.37 20.25 -2.74
CA GLN A 108 7.29 20.71 -3.60
C GLN A 108 7.81 20.68 -5.02
N ILE A 109 7.15 19.91 -5.87
CA ILE A 109 7.49 19.76 -7.27
C ILE A 109 6.41 20.47 -8.07
N MET A 110 6.80 21.52 -8.78
CA MET A 110 5.93 22.28 -9.67
C MET A 110 6.33 22.00 -11.11
N GLN A 111 5.36 21.56 -11.91
CA GLN A 111 5.57 21.36 -13.33
C GLN A 111 5.51 22.70 -14.05
N LEU A 112 6.61 23.12 -14.70
CA LEU A 112 6.69 24.44 -15.36
C LEU A 112 5.67 24.57 -16.49
N GLN A 113 5.34 23.45 -17.14
CA GLN A 113 4.25 23.36 -18.09
C GLN A 113 3.03 22.71 -17.42
N GLY A 114 1.97 23.49 -17.24
CA GLY A 114 0.70 23.02 -16.68
C GLY A 114 0.46 23.34 -15.21
N GLY A 115 1.44 23.90 -14.48
CA GLY A 115 1.25 24.46 -13.14
C GLY A 115 0.84 23.45 -12.06
N ASN A 116 0.94 22.16 -12.35
CA ASN A 116 0.61 21.11 -11.39
C ASN A 116 1.66 21.08 -10.28
N VAL A 117 1.21 21.24 -9.04
CA VAL A 117 2.07 21.14 -7.85
C VAL A 117 1.78 19.83 -7.14
N ARG A 118 2.84 19.04 -6.91
CA ARG A 118 2.78 17.79 -6.15
C ARG A 118 3.80 17.79 -5.02
N SER A 119 3.47 17.12 -3.93
CA SER A 119 4.40 16.93 -2.82
C SER A 119 5.14 15.59 -2.95
N ALA A 120 6.42 15.59 -2.61
CA ALA A 120 7.21 14.37 -2.44
C ALA A 120 8.07 14.47 -1.16
N VAL A 121 8.63 13.34 -0.73
CA VAL A 121 9.63 13.31 0.35
C VAL A 121 10.90 12.70 -0.23
N ALA A 122 12.04 13.31 0.09
CA ALA A 122 13.35 12.71 -0.15
C ALA A 122 14.02 12.42 1.18
N CYS A 123 14.54 11.20 1.33
CA CYS A 123 15.26 10.76 2.52
C CYS A 123 16.70 10.40 2.16
N LYS A 124 17.62 10.76 3.04
CA LYS A 124 19.04 10.46 2.92
C LYS A 124 19.29 9.00 3.31
N THR A 125 19.92 8.26 2.43
CA THR A 125 20.36 6.88 2.66
C THR A 125 21.70 6.84 3.40
N LEU A 126 22.12 5.66 3.86
CA LEU A 126 23.32 5.47 4.68
C LEU A 126 24.62 5.80 3.92
N ASP A 127 24.62 5.64 2.60
CA ASP A 127 25.71 6.02 1.69
C ASP A 127 25.79 7.54 1.45
N GLY A 128 24.83 8.31 1.99
CA GLY A 128 24.74 9.75 1.85
C GLY A 128 24.01 10.25 0.61
N SER A 129 23.52 9.34 -0.24
CA SER A 129 22.64 9.71 -1.36
C SER A 129 21.21 9.99 -0.88
N TRP A 130 20.38 10.56 -1.73
CA TRP A 130 18.97 10.86 -1.46
C TRP A 130 18.10 10.00 -2.37
N VAL A 131 17.06 9.42 -1.78
CA VAL A 131 16.04 8.66 -2.49
C VAL A 131 14.68 9.33 -2.29
N SER A 132 13.89 9.41 -3.36
CA SER A 132 12.52 9.89 -3.26
C SER A 132 11.58 8.75 -2.83
N GLN A 133 10.64 9.09 -1.96
CA GLN A 133 9.61 8.19 -1.48
C GLN A 133 8.23 8.81 -1.71
N ARG A 134 7.25 7.94 -1.97
CA ARG A 134 5.86 8.33 -2.07
C ARG A 134 5.33 8.66 -0.67
N LEU A 135 4.65 9.81 -0.52
CA LEU A 135 3.92 10.09 0.70
C LEU A 135 2.74 9.12 0.82
N VAL A 136 2.69 8.38 1.93
CA VAL A 136 1.56 7.50 2.27
C VAL A 136 0.45 8.30 2.97
N THR A 137 0.83 9.36 3.68
CA THR A 137 -0.08 10.31 4.33
C THR A 137 0.33 11.71 3.92
N GLN A 138 -0.45 12.33 3.04
CA GLN A 138 -0.36 13.76 2.82
C GLN A 138 -1.08 14.43 3.99
N THR A 139 -0.36 14.76 5.06
CA THR A 139 -0.92 15.59 6.12
C THR A 139 -1.21 16.96 5.53
N GLN A 140 -2.49 17.26 5.33
CA GLN A 140 -3.04 18.54 4.86
C GLN A 140 -2.73 19.73 5.80
N ALA A 141 -1.83 19.56 6.76
CA ALA A 141 -1.45 20.54 7.78
C ALA A 141 -0.72 21.76 7.21
N GLY A 142 -0.15 21.69 6.00
CA GLY A 142 0.56 22.81 5.37
C GLY A 142 -0.33 23.90 4.73
N ARG A 143 -1.67 23.75 4.72
CA ARG A 143 -2.60 24.72 4.09
C ARG A 143 -3.43 25.55 5.08
N MET A 144 -3.27 25.37 6.39
CA MET A 144 -4.05 26.11 7.41
C MET A 144 -3.29 27.27 8.07
N SER A 145 -2.49 28.00 7.30
CA SER A 145 -1.99 29.31 7.74
C SER A 145 -1.98 30.26 6.56
N ARG A 146 -3.13 30.92 6.35
CA ARG A 146 -3.24 32.16 5.59
C ARG A 146 -4.36 32.98 6.22
#